data_AF-A0A6P4AIQ9-F1
#
_entry.id   AF-A0A6P4AIQ9-F1
#
_cell.length_a   1.000
_cell.length_b   1.000
_cell.length_c   1.000
_cell.angle_alpha   90.00
_cell.angle_beta   90.00
_cell.angle_gamma   90.00
#
_symmetry.space_group_name_H-M   'P 1'
#
loop_
_entity.id
_entity.type
_entity.pdbx_description
1 polymer ?
#
loop_
_entity_poly.entity_id
_entity_poly.type
_entity_poly.pdbx_seq_one_letter_code
_entity_poly.pdbx_strand_id
1 'polypeptide(L)'
;MFFHEIYKPIPPVYNLVLAMLWQHPEKVNLDEVKVVHYCAAGSKPWRYTGQEVHMDREDIKKLVTKWWDIYNDESLDFKNDESLEAGETFTRSSIMASMPEPAISYIPAPSAA
;
A
#
# COMPACT_ATOMS: atom_id res chain seq x y z
N MET A 1 1.40 29.28 -11.63
CA MET A 1 1.39 28.40 -10.44
C MET A 1 2.59 28.75 -9.60
N PHE A 2 2.45 29.03 -8.30
CA PHE A 2 3.52 29.59 -7.44
C PHE A 2 4.80 28.73 -7.40
N PHE A 3 4.69 27.41 -7.56
CA PHE A 3 5.82 26.48 -7.50
C PHE A 3 6.36 26.01 -8.86
N HIS A 4 6.01 26.67 -9.96
CA HIS A 4 6.35 26.19 -11.30
C HIS A 4 7.86 25.93 -11.48
N GLU A 5 8.72 26.80 -10.95
CA GLU A 5 10.17 26.72 -11.12
C GLU A 5 10.86 25.68 -10.22
N ILE A 6 10.21 25.27 -9.12
CA ILE A 6 10.77 24.33 -8.16
C ILE A 6 10.08 22.96 -8.16
N TYR A 7 8.91 22.86 -8.81
CA TYR A 7 8.15 21.63 -8.87
C TYR A 7 8.92 20.57 -9.66
N LYS A 8 9.09 19.41 -9.03
CA LYS A 8 9.66 18.22 -9.67
C LYS A 8 8.64 17.09 -9.53
N PRO A 9 8.06 16.59 -10.64
CA PRO A 9 7.13 15.47 -10.56
C PRO A 9 7.86 14.22 -10.06
N ILE A 10 7.20 13.44 -9.21
CA ILE A 10 7.73 12.16 -8.75
C ILE A 10 7.70 11.19 -9.95
N PRO A 11 8.84 10.57 -10.31
CA PRO A 11 8.86 9.60 -11.40
C PRO A 11 7.95 8.40 -11.11
N PRO A 12 7.30 7.78 -12.12
CA PRO A 12 6.43 6.62 -11.95
C PRO A 12 7.09 5.44 -11.23
N VAL A 13 8.41 5.31 -11.33
CA VAL A 13 9.21 4.29 -10.63
C VAL A 13 9.01 4.31 -9.10
N TYR A 14 8.79 5.50 -8.52
CA TYR A 14 8.61 5.69 -7.08
C TYR A 14 7.14 5.73 -6.64
N ASN A 15 6.21 5.68 -7.58
CA ASN A 15 4.77 5.65 -7.33
C ASN A 15 4.05 5.18 -8.59
N LEU A 16 4.16 3.90 -8.92
CA LEU A 16 3.56 3.36 -10.13
C LEU A 16 2.05 3.27 -9.94
N VAL A 17 1.35 4.26 -10.46
CA VAL A 17 -0.11 4.19 -10.66
C VAL A 17 -0.39 3.13 -11.72
N LEU A 18 -1.10 2.06 -11.35
CA LEU A 18 -1.26 0.88 -12.23
C LEU A 18 -1.81 1.20 -13.62
N ALA A 19 -2.64 2.24 -13.76
CA ALA A 19 -3.18 2.67 -15.04
C ALA A 19 -2.10 2.98 -16.10
N MET A 20 -0.89 3.33 -15.66
CA MET A 20 0.26 3.53 -16.55
C MET A 20 0.61 2.27 -17.37
N LEU A 21 0.32 1.06 -16.86
CA LEU A 21 0.63 -0.20 -17.54
C LEU A 21 -0.16 -0.41 -18.84
N TRP A 22 -1.33 0.22 -18.96
CA TRP A 22 -2.18 0.09 -20.15
C TRP A 22 -2.46 1.42 -20.86
N GLN A 23 -2.26 2.56 -20.18
CA GLN A 23 -2.38 3.88 -20.80
C GLN A 23 -1.07 4.35 -21.44
N HIS A 24 0.07 4.04 -20.82
CA HIS A 24 1.41 4.44 -21.27
C HIS A 24 2.45 3.32 -21.06
N PRO A 25 2.23 2.11 -21.60
CA PRO A 25 3.11 0.97 -21.40
C PRO A 25 4.56 1.26 -21.81
N GLU A 26 4.78 2.12 -22.81
CA GLU A 26 6.09 2.54 -23.29
C GLU A 26 6.92 3.34 -22.26
N LYS A 27 6.28 3.85 -21.21
CA LYS A 27 6.91 4.65 -20.15
C LYS A 27 7.13 3.86 -18.86
N VAL A 28 6.83 2.56 -18.86
CA VAL A 28 6.96 1.71 -17.67
C VAL A 28 7.97 0.60 -17.93
N ASN A 29 9.11 0.68 -17.24
CA ASN A 29 9.99 -0.46 -17.05
C ASN A 29 9.69 -1.09 -15.68
N LEU A 30 8.96 -2.21 -15.66
CA LEU A 30 8.54 -2.88 -14.42
C LEU A 30 9.71 -3.37 -13.56
N ASP A 31 10.86 -3.66 -14.15
CA ASP A 31 12.03 -4.15 -13.41
C ASP A 31 12.74 -3.02 -12.62
N GLU A 32 12.50 -1.75 -12.99
CA GLU A 32 13.03 -0.59 -12.28
C GLU A 32 12.11 -0.08 -11.18
N VAL A 33 10.83 -0.51 -11.17
CA VAL A 33 9.79 0.01 -10.26
C VAL A 33 10.09 -0.37 -8.81
N LYS A 34 10.01 0.64 -7.93
CA LYS A 34 10.27 0.51 -6.49
C LYS A 34 9.00 0.48 -5.66
N VAL A 35 7.96 1.20 -6.08
CA VAL A 35 6.69 1.29 -5.34
C VAL A 35 5.52 1.17 -6.32
N VAL A 36 4.58 0.29 -6.00
CA VAL A 36 3.36 0.07 -6.77
C VAL A 36 2.16 0.62 -6.00
N HIS A 37 1.34 1.41 -6.69
CA HIS A 37 0.11 1.96 -6.15
C HIS A 37 -1.11 1.28 -6.78
N TYR A 38 -1.69 0.34 -6.02
CA TYR A 38 -2.91 -0.40 -6.37
C TYR A 38 -4.17 0.48 -6.25
N CYS A 39 -4.32 1.46 -7.14
CA CYS A 39 -5.41 2.44 -7.09
C CYS A 39 -6.64 2.09 -7.95
N ALA A 40 -6.48 1.22 -8.95
CA ALA A 40 -7.56 0.86 -9.87
C ALA A 40 -8.58 -0.09 -9.21
N ALA A 41 -9.83 -0.09 -9.69
CA ALA A 41 -10.83 -1.06 -9.27
C ALA A 41 -10.33 -2.50 -9.50
N GLY A 42 -10.59 -3.41 -8.55
CA GLY A 42 -10.10 -4.79 -8.59
C GLY A 42 -8.60 -4.98 -8.27
N SER A 43 -7.81 -3.89 -8.22
CA SER A 43 -6.35 -4.02 -8.10
C SER A 43 -5.83 -4.28 -6.69
N LYS A 44 -6.64 -4.09 -5.64
CA LYS A 44 -6.20 -4.32 -4.26
C LYS A 44 -5.81 -5.80 -4.10
N PRO A 45 -4.54 -6.13 -3.78
CA PRO A 45 -4.07 -7.53 -3.81
C PRO A 45 -4.88 -8.48 -2.92
N TRP A 46 -5.29 -8.03 -1.73
CA TRP A 46 -6.11 -8.79 -0.78
C TRP A 46 -7.58 -8.97 -1.18
N ARG A 47 -8.02 -8.37 -2.30
CA ARG A 47 -9.35 -8.53 -2.89
C ARG A 47 -9.29 -8.86 -4.39
N TYR A 48 -8.12 -9.24 -4.89
CA TYR A 48 -7.90 -9.43 -6.32
C TYR A 48 -8.67 -10.66 -6.82
N THR A 49 -9.55 -10.46 -7.80
CA THR A 49 -10.32 -11.54 -8.45
C THR A 49 -9.86 -11.80 -9.88
N GLY A 50 -9.18 -10.82 -10.49
CA GLY A 50 -8.78 -10.85 -11.90
C GLY A 50 -9.91 -10.58 -12.89
N GLN A 51 -11.13 -10.25 -12.43
CA GLN A 51 -12.31 -10.08 -13.28
C GLN A 51 -12.53 -8.63 -13.74
N GLU A 52 -12.04 -7.66 -12.97
CA GLU A 52 -12.20 -6.25 -13.30
C GLU A 52 -11.34 -5.85 -14.53
N VAL A 53 -11.70 -4.72 -15.14
CA VAL A 53 -11.08 -4.24 -16.37
C VAL A 53 -9.55 -4.13 -16.23
N HIS A 54 -8.83 -4.77 -17.15
CA HIS A 54 -7.37 -4.88 -17.19
C HIS A 54 -6.74 -5.72 -16.09
N MET A 55 -7.50 -6.27 -15.14
CA MET A 55 -6.95 -7.09 -14.05
C MET A 55 -6.48 -8.46 -14.52
N ASP A 56 -6.91 -8.92 -15.70
CA ASP A 56 -6.53 -10.19 -16.31
C ASP A 56 -5.09 -10.21 -16.87
N ARG A 57 -4.40 -9.07 -16.91
CA ARG A 57 -3.05 -8.94 -17.46
C ARG A 57 -1.99 -9.66 -16.63
N GLU A 58 -0.99 -10.22 -17.33
CA GLU A 58 0.12 -10.96 -16.71
C GLU A 58 1.03 -10.11 -15.84
N ASP A 59 1.25 -8.84 -16.21
CA ASP A 59 2.02 -7.90 -15.39
C ASP A 59 1.34 -7.62 -14.04
N ILE A 60 0.02 -7.44 -14.03
CA ILE A 60 -0.76 -7.24 -12.80
C ILE A 60 -0.75 -8.52 -11.94
N LYS A 61 -0.98 -9.70 -12.54
CA LYS A 61 -0.90 -10.97 -11.83
C LYS A 61 0.46 -11.14 -11.14
N LYS A 62 1.56 -10.84 -11.84
CA LYS A 62 2.92 -10.89 -11.28
C LYS A 62 3.09 -9.95 -10.08
N LEU A 63 2.54 -8.73 -10.15
CA LEU A 63 2.59 -7.78 -9.04
C LEU A 63 1.78 -8.26 -7.82
N VAL A 64 0.57 -8.80 -8.06
CA VAL A 64 -0.27 -9.37 -7.01
C VAL A 64 0.39 -10.58 -6.35
N THR A 65 1.01 -11.47 -7.13
CA THR A 65 1.78 -12.61 -6.59
C THR A 65 2.91 -12.12 -5.70
N LYS A 66 3.74 -11.17 -6.15
CA LYS A 66 4.81 -10.59 -5.31
C LYS A 66 4.29 -10.00 -4.00
N TRP A 67 3.12 -9.36 -4.03
CA TRP A 67 2.50 -8.82 -2.81
C TRP A 67 2.11 -9.93 -1.84
N TRP A 68 1.51 -11.02 -2.34
CA TRP A 68 1.16 -12.18 -1.53
C TRP A 68 2.38 -12.94 -1.02
N ASP A 69 3.46 -13.04 -1.81
CA ASP A 69 4.71 -13.65 -1.37
C ASP A 69 5.27 -12.91 -0.14
N ILE A 70 5.20 -11.58 -0.13
CA ILE A 70 5.61 -10.76 1.02
C ILE A 70 4.63 -10.90 2.19
N TYR A 71 3.32 -10.87 1.92
CA TYR A 71 2.30 -10.98 2.98
C TYR A 71 2.33 -12.32 3.69
N ASN A 72 2.63 -13.41 2.97
CA ASN A 72 2.71 -14.76 3.51
C ASN A 72 4.10 -15.10 4.05
N ASP A 73 5.05 -14.16 4.03
CA ASP A 73 6.38 -14.37 4.62
C ASP A 73 6.30 -14.23 6.15
N GLU A 74 6.11 -15.35 6.84
CA GLU A 74 6.05 -15.43 8.30
C GLU A 74 7.32 -14.87 8.99
N SER A 75 8.45 -14.73 8.28
CA SER A 75 9.65 -14.12 8.85
C SER A 75 9.49 -12.61 9.11
N LEU A 76 8.54 -11.98 8.40
CA LEU A 76 8.16 -10.58 8.56
C LEU A 76 7.08 -10.38 9.62
N ASP A 77 6.53 -11.46 10.19
CA ASP A 77 5.54 -11.36 11.24
C ASP A 77 6.10 -10.62 12.45
N PHE A 78 5.28 -9.74 13.02
CA PHE A 78 5.62 -9.04 14.23
C PHE A 78 5.74 -10.04 15.39
N LYS A 79 6.98 -10.27 15.83
CA LYS A 79 7.27 -11.07 17.01
C LYS A 79 7.08 -10.20 18.24
N ASN A 80 5.98 -10.42 18.96
CA ASN A 80 5.84 -9.89 20.30
C ASN A 80 6.78 -10.70 21.20
N ASP A 81 7.97 -10.18 21.47
CA ASP A 81 8.90 -10.78 22.43
C ASP A 81 8.30 -10.68 23.83
N GLU A 82 7.45 -11.65 24.20
CA GLU A 82 7.04 -11.86 25.60
C GLU A 82 8.21 -12.35 26.49
N SER A 83 9.43 -12.40 25.96
CA SER A 83 10.67 -12.69 26.67
C SER A 83 11.49 -11.45 27.07
N LEU A 84 10.94 -10.24 26.94
CA LEU A 84 11.37 -9.16 27.83
C LEU A 84 10.71 -9.41 29.18
N GLU A 85 11.45 -10.14 30.04
CA GLU A 85 11.34 -10.18 31.49
C GLU A 85 10.43 -9.08 32.06
N ALA A 86 9.51 -9.48 32.94
CA ALA A 86 8.58 -8.66 33.71
C ALA A 86 9.24 -7.50 34.48
N GLY A 87 9.73 -6.48 33.78
CA GLY A 87 10.57 -5.43 34.34
C GLY A 87 10.60 -4.14 33.54
N GLU A 88 10.35 -4.16 32.23
CA GLU A 88 10.17 -2.93 31.45
C GLU A 88 8.95 -3.11 30.57
N THR A 89 7.79 -2.84 31.18
CA THR A 89 6.65 -2.27 30.46
C THR A 89 7.20 -1.32 29.42
N PHE A 90 7.16 -1.72 28.15
CA PHE A 90 7.07 -0.81 27.04
C PHE A 90 5.87 0.04 27.42
N THR A 91 6.13 1.19 28.04
CA THR A 91 5.11 2.15 28.38
C THR A 91 4.45 2.41 27.05
N ARG A 92 3.26 1.82 26.84
CA ARG A 92 2.21 2.38 26.02
C ARG A 92 2.30 3.85 26.32
N SER A 93 2.95 4.63 25.43
CA SER A 93 3.47 5.93 25.81
C SER A 93 2.35 6.63 26.54
N SER A 94 2.61 7.15 27.75
CA SER A 94 1.59 7.66 28.68
C SER A 94 0.51 8.53 28.00
N ILE A 95 0.88 9.12 26.86
CA ILE A 95 0.06 9.81 25.87
C ILE A 95 -1.17 9.00 25.37
N MET A 96 -1.02 7.73 24.93
CA MET A 96 -2.14 6.94 24.39
C MET A 96 -3.11 6.46 25.46
N ALA A 97 -2.67 6.32 26.71
CA ALA A 97 -3.52 5.93 27.82
C ALA A 97 -4.37 7.10 28.36
N SER A 98 -3.95 8.35 28.12
CA SER A 98 -4.67 9.56 28.55
C SER A 98 -5.62 10.13 27.49
N MET A 99 -5.66 9.57 26.28
CA MET A 99 -6.62 10.03 25.27
C MET A 99 -8.00 9.42 25.55
N PRO A 100 -9.06 10.23 25.71
CA PRO A 100 -10.41 9.69 25.71
C PRO A 100 -10.65 8.96 24.38
N GLU A 101 -11.33 7.82 24.42
CA GLU A 101 -11.72 7.11 23.20
C GLU A 101 -12.47 8.11 22.31
N PRO A 102 -11.96 8.40 21.09
CA PRO A 102 -12.67 9.29 20.20
C PRO A 102 -14.01 8.63 19.91
N ALA A 103 -15.10 9.40 20.08
CA ALA A 103 -16.39 9.04 19.50
C ALA A 103 -16.22 9.08 17.98
N ILE A 104 -15.71 7.99 17.41
CA ILE A 104 -15.50 7.87 15.97
C ILE A 104 -16.89 7.73 15.36
N SER A 105 -17.41 8.84 14.84
CA SER A 105 -18.50 8.78 13.88
C SER A 105 -17.97 8.04 12.67
N TYR A 106 -18.42 6.80 12.48
CA TYR A 106 -18.09 6.01 11.31
C TYR A 106 -18.69 6.70 10.09
N ILE A 107 -17.85 7.38 9.32
CA ILE A 107 -18.21 7.95 8.02
C ILE A 107 -17.69 6.98 6.96
N PRO A 108 -18.56 6.24 6.26
CA PRO A 108 -18.12 5.34 5.20
C PRO A 108 -17.44 6.17 4.11
N ALA A 109 -16.28 5.69 3.64
CA ALA A 109 -15.59 6.32 2.52
C ALA A 109 -16.50 6.29 1.28
N PRO A 110 -16.55 7.38 0.49
CA PRO A 110 -17.31 7.39 -0.74
C PRO A 110 -16.79 6.30 -1.69
N SER A 111 -17.71 5.65 -2.39
CA SER A 111 -17.37 4.65 -3.41
C SER A 111 -16.49 5.31 -4.48
N ALA A 112 -15.30 4.76 -4.69
CA ALA A 112 -14.50 5.12 -5.84
C ALA A 112 -15.23 4.64 -7.10
N ALA A 113 -15.56 5.58 -7.99
CA ALA A 113 -16.08 5.30 -9.32
C ALA A 113 -14.97 4.87 -10.28
#